data_AF-A0A8J3L7J1-F1
#
_entry.id   AF-A0A8J3L7J1-F1
#
_cell.length_a   1.000
_cell.length_b   1.000
_cell.length_c   1.000
_cell.angle_alpha   90.00
_cell.angle_beta   90.00
_cell.angle_gamma   90.00
#
_symmetry.space_group_name_H-M   'P 1'
#
loop_
_entity.id
_entity.type
_entity.pdbx_description
1 polymer ?
#
loop_
_entity_poly.entity_id
_entity_poly.type
_entity_poly.pdbx_seq_one_letter_code
_entity_poly.pdbx_strand_id
1 'polypeptide(L)'
;MVLAASRYRTTTGAGVLAALILVLVFGSPVYVDWANDNANTNTAGGWFLKLLTWPAWSFDADSSVQDVLAADLKAILLIVLTAVFLALTTNAQLGRARGSFSQLLAGWSGYIFAGAVAGLLTAFIRSDASLLGAFQAAGSGAIYGLFVGWIVGIATLGHYRGNTP
;
A
#
# COMPACT_ATOMS: atom_id res chain seq x y z
N MET A 1 5.20 -37.97 13.74
CA MET A 1 5.50 -36.74 14.49
C MET A 1 5.37 -35.58 13.53
N VAL A 2 4.27 -34.84 13.60
CA VAL A 2 3.98 -33.71 12.71
C VAL A 2 4.90 -32.57 13.11
N LEU A 3 5.81 -32.18 12.23
CA LEU A 3 6.52 -30.91 12.35
C LEU A 3 5.49 -29.82 12.11
N ALA A 4 4.86 -29.33 13.19
CA ALA A 4 4.20 -28.05 13.18
C ALA A 4 5.28 -26.99 12.93
N ALA A 5 5.56 -26.73 11.65
CA ALA A 5 6.35 -25.59 11.25
C ALA A 5 5.59 -24.35 11.74
N SER A 6 6.01 -23.83 12.89
CA SER A 6 5.60 -22.53 13.39
C SER A 6 5.76 -21.54 12.24
N ARG A 7 4.63 -21.11 11.68
CA ARG A 7 4.56 -20.24 10.51
C ARG A 7 5.32 -18.95 10.83
N TYR A 8 6.58 -18.87 10.41
CA TYR A 8 7.42 -17.69 10.56
C TYR A 8 6.68 -16.51 9.91
N ARG A 9 6.11 -15.62 10.74
CA ARG A 9 5.65 -14.31 10.26
C ARG A 9 6.90 -13.53 9.87
N THR A 10 7.21 -13.50 8.59
CA THR A 10 8.30 -12.67 8.06
C THR A 10 7.91 -11.20 8.18
N THR A 11 8.89 -10.33 8.47
CA THR A 11 8.75 -8.87 8.46
C THR A 11 8.01 -8.37 7.22
N THR A 12 8.41 -8.89 6.06
CA THR A 12 7.79 -8.61 4.76
C THR A 12 6.32 -9.06 4.73
N GLY A 13 6.02 -10.27 5.20
CA GLY A 13 4.66 -10.81 5.19
C GLY A 13 3.70 -10.00 6.05
N ALA A 14 4.13 -9.50 7.21
CA ALA A 14 3.31 -8.63 8.05
C ALA A 14 3.00 -7.29 7.37
N GLY A 15 4.00 -6.66 6.74
CA GLY A 15 3.81 -5.42 5.98
C GLY A 15 2.88 -5.60 4.77
N VAL A 16 3.02 -6.71 4.02
CA VAL A 16 2.15 -7.03 2.88
C VAL A 16 0.72 -7.29 3.34
N LEU A 17 0.51 -8.00 4.45
CA LEU A 17 -0.83 -8.19 5.01
C LEU A 17 -1.46 -6.86 5.44
N ALA A 18 -0.69 -5.96 6.04
CA ALA A 18 -1.19 -4.63 6.38
C ALA A 18 -1.59 -3.84 5.14
N ALA A 19 -0.77 -3.84 4.09
CA ALA A 19 -1.10 -3.22 2.81
C ALA A 19 -2.37 -3.81 2.18
N LEU A 20 -2.50 -5.14 2.19
CA LEU A 20 -3.69 -5.83 1.68
C LEU A 20 -4.96 -5.42 2.46
N ILE A 21 -4.90 -5.35 3.79
CA ILE A 21 -6.03 -4.91 4.61
C ILE A 21 -6.39 -3.45 4.30
N LEU A 22 -5.40 -2.56 4.17
CA LEU A 22 -5.63 -1.16 3.83
C LEU A 22 -6.37 -1.01 2.49
N VAL A 23 -5.91 -1.74 1.47
CA VAL A 23 -6.53 -1.73 0.13
C VAL A 23 -7.93 -2.33 0.17
N LEU A 24 -8.13 -3.48 0.82
CA LEU A 24 -9.44 -4.13 0.87
C LEU A 24 -10.49 -3.33 1.63
N VAL A 25 -10.11 -2.69 2.73
CA VAL A 25 -11.06 -1.92 3.54
C VAL A 25 -11.31 -0.56 2.91
N PHE A 26 -10.25 0.23 2.69
CA PHE A 26 -10.39 1.64 2.31
C PHE A 26 -10.48 1.86 0.79
N GLY A 27 -10.04 0.90 -0.02
CA GLY A 27 -10.29 0.92 -1.47
C GLY A 27 -11.66 0.37 -1.88
N SER A 28 -12.43 -0.20 -0.94
CA SER A 28 -13.72 -0.83 -1.25
C SER A 28 -14.74 0.20 -1.74
N PRO A 29 -15.62 -0.16 -2.70
CA PRO A 29 -16.68 0.73 -3.17
C PRO A 29 -17.54 1.30 -2.04
N VAL A 30 -17.88 0.46 -1.05
CA VAL A 30 -18.67 0.88 0.12
C VAL A 30 -17.98 2.00 0.92
N TYR A 31 -16.68 1.88 1.19
CA TYR A 31 -15.94 2.94 1.89
C TYR A 31 -15.77 4.18 1.02
N VAL A 32 -15.49 3.99 -0.27
CA VAL A 32 -15.29 5.08 -1.23
C VAL A 32 -16.56 5.92 -1.33
N ASP A 33 -17.72 5.30 -1.50
CA ASP A 33 -19.02 5.97 -1.56
C ASP A 33 -19.32 6.73 -0.26
N TRP A 34 -19.15 6.05 0.88
CA TRP A 34 -19.32 6.70 2.18
C TRP A 34 -18.40 7.92 2.36
N ALA A 35 -17.11 7.79 2.02
CA ALA A 35 -16.15 8.88 2.14
C ALA A 35 -16.45 10.02 1.16
N ASN A 36 -16.97 9.71 -0.04
CA ASN A 36 -17.40 10.72 -1.00
C ASN A 36 -18.56 11.56 -0.47
N ASP A 37 -19.51 10.93 0.23
CA ASP A 37 -20.70 11.60 0.74
C ASP A 37 -20.49 12.30 2.08
N ASN A 38 -19.57 11.80 2.92
CA ASN A 38 -19.43 12.23 4.31
C ASN A 38 -18.12 12.97 4.64
N ALA A 39 -17.06 12.81 3.84
CA ALA A 39 -15.76 13.40 4.17
C ALA A 39 -15.63 14.86 3.70
N ASN A 40 -15.62 15.80 4.65
CA ASN A 40 -15.39 17.21 4.35
C ASN A 40 -13.89 17.51 4.13
N THR A 41 -13.48 17.65 2.87
CA THR A 41 -12.09 17.90 2.46
C THR A 41 -11.54 19.27 2.88
N ASN A 42 -12.37 20.19 3.38
CA ASN A 42 -11.91 21.46 3.96
C ASN A 42 -11.37 21.28 5.39
N THR A 43 -11.49 20.08 5.95
CA THR A 43 -10.91 19.72 7.25
C THR A 43 -9.77 18.72 7.05
N ALA A 44 -8.75 18.74 7.92
CA ALA A 44 -7.65 17.79 7.83
C ALA A 44 -8.12 16.33 7.96
N GLY A 45 -9.10 16.07 8.84
CA GLY A 45 -9.69 14.75 9.02
C GLY A 45 -10.45 14.28 7.79
N GLY A 46 -11.34 15.11 7.23
CA GLY A 46 -12.06 14.73 6.01
C GLY A 46 -11.15 14.62 4.79
N TRP A 47 -10.10 15.44 4.68
CA TRP A 47 -9.07 15.24 3.66
C TRP A 47 -8.35 13.89 3.82
N PHE A 48 -7.99 13.50 5.04
CA PHE A 48 -7.35 12.21 5.29
C PHE A 48 -8.29 11.03 5.01
N LEU A 49 -9.57 11.10 5.41
CA LEU A 49 -10.58 10.10 5.07
C LEU A 49 -10.75 9.97 3.56
N LYS A 50 -10.75 11.10 2.84
CA LYS A 50 -10.75 11.10 1.38
C LYS A 50 -9.49 10.48 0.80
N LEU A 51 -8.32 10.75 1.38
CA LEU A 51 -7.06 10.16 0.95
C LEU A 51 -7.07 8.62 1.06
N LEU A 52 -7.72 8.06 2.08
CA LEU A 52 -7.83 6.62 2.28
C LEU A 52 -8.56 5.90 1.15
N THR A 53 -9.42 6.61 0.39
CA THR A 53 -10.11 6.05 -0.79
C THR A 53 -9.15 5.64 -1.91
N TRP A 54 -7.89 6.06 -1.86
CA TRP A 54 -6.86 5.55 -2.76
C TRP A 54 -6.26 4.25 -2.16
N PRO A 55 -6.05 3.15 -2.90
CA PRO A 55 -6.40 2.90 -4.29
C PRO A 55 -7.80 2.27 -4.43
N ALA A 56 -8.81 3.07 -4.78
CA ALA A 56 -10.15 2.56 -5.09
C ALA A 56 -10.08 1.48 -6.19
N TRP A 57 -10.83 0.40 -5.96
CA TRP A 57 -11.04 -0.73 -6.87
C TRP A 57 -12.55 -0.98 -7.02
N SER A 58 -12.99 -1.55 -8.14
CA SER A 58 -14.40 -1.87 -8.36
C SER A 58 -14.56 -3.10 -9.23
N PHE A 59 -15.54 -3.94 -8.89
CA PHE A 59 -16.00 -5.04 -9.74
C PHE A 59 -17.29 -4.62 -10.45
N ASP A 60 -17.23 -3.53 -11.21
CA ASP A 60 -18.41 -3.04 -11.92
C ASP A 60 -18.33 -3.46 -13.40
N ALA A 61 -19.31 -4.24 -13.85
CA ALA A 61 -19.37 -4.76 -15.22
C ALA A 61 -19.89 -3.71 -16.23
N ASP A 62 -20.45 -2.59 -15.75
CA ASP A 62 -21.10 -1.57 -16.59
C ASP A 62 -20.16 -0.42 -16.99
N SER A 63 -18.94 -0.39 -16.47
CA SER A 63 -17.89 0.60 -16.83
C SER A 63 -16.96 0.07 -17.93
N SER A 64 -16.23 0.97 -18.60
CA SER A 64 -15.31 0.56 -19.65
C SER A 64 -14.32 -0.47 -19.08
N VAL A 65 -14.19 -1.63 -19.73
CA VAL A 65 -13.33 -2.73 -19.25
C VAL A 65 -11.91 -2.25 -18.96
N GLN A 66 -11.44 -1.25 -19.73
CA GLN A 66 -10.11 -0.67 -19.58
C GLN A 66 -9.96 0.15 -18.29
N ASP A 67 -11.00 0.87 -17.85
CA ASP A 67 -10.97 1.68 -16.62
C ASP A 67 -11.09 0.81 -15.36
N VAL A 68 -11.94 -0.23 -15.41
CA VAL A 68 -12.06 -1.24 -14.35
C VAL A 68 -10.74 -1.95 -14.15
N LEU A 69 -10.14 -2.43 -15.25
CA LEU A 69 -8.84 -3.09 -15.22
C LEU A 69 -7.75 -2.15 -14.70
N ALA A 70 -7.76 -0.85 -15.06
CA ALA A 70 -6.77 0.10 -14.56
C ALA A 70 -6.91 0.37 -13.05
N ALA A 71 -8.14 0.46 -12.53
CA ALA A 71 -8.40 0.66 -11.10
C ALA A 71 -7.99 -0.57 -10.28
N ASP A 72 -8.42 -1.76 -10.68
CA ASP A 72 -8.11 -3.02 -10.02
C ASP A 72 -6.61 -3.33 -10.11
N LEU A 73 -6.00 -3.11 -11.26
CA LEU A 73 -4.57 -3.29 -11.46
C LEU A 73 -3.78 -2.36 -10.53
N LYS A 74 -4.20 -1.11 -10.31
CA LYS A 74 -3.51 -0.18 -9.39
C LYS A 74 -3.49 -0.72 -7.97
N ALA A 75 -4.62 -1.24 -7.50
CA ALA A 75 -4.75 -1.83 -6.16
C ALA A 75 -3.86 -3.08 -6.01
N ILE A 76 -3.88 -3.98 -6.99
CA ILE A 76 -3.02 -5.18 -7.01
C ILE A 76 -1.54 -4.79 -7.07
N LEU A 77 -1.20 -3.85 -7.95
CA LEU A 77 0.17 -3.41 -8.17
C LEU A 77 0.76 -2.75 -6.92
N LEU A 78 -0.03 -1.97 -6.16
CA LEU A 78 0.39 -1.44 -4.87
C LEU A 78 0.81 -2.56 -3.90
N ILE A 79 0.01 -3.62 -3.79
CA ILE A 79 0.29 -4.75 -2.87
C ILE A 79 1.56 -5.48 -3.33
N VAL A 80 1.66 -5.80 -4.62
CA VAL A 80 2.81 -6.52 -5.19
C VAL A 80 4.09 -5.70 -5.06
N LEU A 81 4.05 -4.42 -5.42
CA LEU A 81 5.21 -3.53 -5.29
C LEU A 81 5.60 -3.32 -3.82
N THR A 82 4.64 -3.28 -2.90
CA THR A 82 4.93 -3.26 -1.46
C THR A 82 5.72 -4.50 -1.06
N ALA A 83 5.32 -5.69 -1.51
CA ALA A 83 6.07 -6.92 -1.26
C ALA A 83 7.49 -6.84 -1.81
N VAL A 84 7.66 -6.33 -3.04
CA VAL A 84 8.96 -6.15 -3.69
C VAL A 84 9.84 -5.19 -2.90
N PHE A 85 9.38 -3.97 -2.60
CA PHE A 85 10.17 -2.98 -1.87
C PHE A 85 10.51 -3.43 -0.45
N LEU A 86 9.58 -4.09 0.25
CA LEU A 86 9.86 -4.68 1.56
C LEU A 86 10.88 -5.83 1.47
N ALA A 87 10.83 -6.68 0.45
CA ALA A 87 11.81 -7.75 0.26
C ALA A 87 13.21 -7.17 -0.06
N LEU A 88 13.29 -6.19 -0.95
CA LEU A 88 14.55 -5.52 -1.31
C LEU A 88 15.19 -4.84 -0.09
N THR A 89 14.41 -4.13 0.71
CA THR A 89 14.90 -3.47 1.92
C THR A 89 15.31 -4.46 3.00
N THR A 90 14.54 -5.54 3.20
CA THR A 90 14.87 -6.60 4.18
C THR A 90 16.15 -7.35 3.80
N ASN A 91 16.32 -7.70 2.52
CA ASN A 91 17.51 -8.41 2.04
C ASN A 91 18.78 -7.54 2.11
N ALA A 92 18.67 -6.24 1.82
CA ALA A 92 19.77 -5.29 1.99
C ALA A 92 20.17 -5.07 3.46
N GLN A 93 19.32 -5.46 4.41
CA GLN A 93 19.49 -5.24 5.86
C GLN A 93 20.13 -6.41 6.61
N LEU A 94 20.28 -7.58 5.99
CA LEU A 94 20.93 -8.76 6.58
C LEU A 94 22.40 -8.52 6.99
N GLY A 95 23.03 -7.43 6.52
CA GLY A 95 24.42 -7.08 6.81
C GLY A 95 24.67 -6.06 7.94
N ARG A 96 23.66 -5.45 8.58
CA ARG A 96 23.90 -4.43 9.62
C ARG A 96 22.74 -4.31 10.60
N ALA A 97 23.03 -4.51 11.90
CA ALA A 97 22.09 -4.36 13.00
C ALA A 97 21.50 -2.93 13.02
N ARG A 98 20.28 -2.75 12.50
CA ARG A 98 19.54 -1.49 12.62
C ARG A 98 18.45 -1.65 13.69
N GLY A 99 18.30 -0.61 14.51
CA GLY A 99 17.22 -0.53 15.51
C GLY A 99 15.84 -0.35 14.87
N SER A 100 14.78 -0.61 15.65
CA SER A 100 13.38 -0.64 15.22
C SER A 100 12.94 0.60 14.40
N PHE A 101 13.46 1.79 14.73
CA PHE A 101 13.13 3.01 14.01
C PHE A 101 13.54 2.99 12.52
N SER A 102 14.66 2.34 12.20
CA SER A 102 15.05 2.18 10.81
C SER A 102 14.10 1.28 10.03
N GLN A 103 13.63 0.21 10.66
CA GLN A 103 12.78 -0.78 10.02
C GLN A 103 11.42 -0.17 9.72
N LEU A 104 10.90 0.64 10.66
CA LEU A 104 9.75 1.52 10.44
C LEU A 104 9.96 2.41 9.21
N LEU A 105 11.05 3.18 9.16
CA LEU A 105 11.31 4.10 8.04
C LEU A 105 11.49 3.37 6.71
N ALA A 106 12.10 2.18 6.70
CA ALA A 106 12.26 1.37 5.50
C ALA A 106 10.92 0.82 4.99
N GLY A 107 10.05 0.35 5.90
CA GLY A 107 8.71 -0.10 5.53
C GLY A 107 7.83 1.05 5.07
N TRP A 108 7.92 2.19 5.73
CA TRP A 108 7.19 3.40 5.36
C TRP A 108 7.62 3.92 3.99
N SER A 109 8.93 4.10 3.76
CA SER A 109 9.44 4.55 2.46
C SER A 109 9.15 3.56 1.35
N GLY A 110 9.24 2.25 1.62
CA GLY A 110 8.86 1.20 0.68
C GLY A 110 7.41 1.35 0.21
N TYR A 111 6.48 1.69 1.10
CA TYR A 111 5.09 1.92 0.75
C TYR A 111 4.87 3.21 -0.04
N ILE A 112 5.63 4.27 0.23
CA ILE A 112 5.63 5.52 -0.57
C ILE A 112 6.03 5.21 -2.01
N PHE A 113 7.13 4.49 -2.22
CA PHE A 113 7.59 4.13 -3.56
C PHE A 113 6.66 3.15 -4.25
N ALA A 114 6.09 2.18 -3.52
CA ALA A 114 5.08 1.28 -4.06
C ALA A 114 3.88 2.06 -4.59
N GLY A 115 3.38 3.03 -3.81
CA GLY A 115 2.28 3.90 -4.23
C GLY A 115 2.62 4.74 -5.47
N ALA A 116 3.79 5.37 -5.48
CA ALA A 116 4.24 6.19 -6.59
C ALA A 116 4.34 5.39 -7.89
N VAL A 117 4.99 4.23 -7.84
CA VAL A 117 5.19 3.38 -9.03
C VAL A 117 3.87 2.73 -9.47
N ALA A 118 2.99 2.33 -8.54
CA ALA A 118 1.67 1.81 -8.89
C ALA A 118 0.83 2.87 -9.63
N GLY A 119 0.81 4.11 -9.13
CA GLY A 119 0.14 5.23 -9.80
C GLY A 119 0.74 5.54 -11.17
N LEU A 120 2.07 5.55 -11.27
CA LEU A 120 2.79 5.81 -12.53
C LEU A 120 2.45 4.78 -13.61
N LEU A 121 2.57 3.49 -13.30
CA LEU A 121 2.39 2.41 -14.27
C LEU A 121 0.94 2.29 -14.73
N THR A 122 -0.03 2.47 -13.82
CA THR A 122 -1.46 2.40 -14.17
C THR A 122 -1.95 3.58 -14.99
N ALA A 123 -1.30 4.74 -14.89
CA ALA A 123 -1.65 5.90 -15.71
C ALA A 123 -1.41 5.68 -17.21
N PHE A 124 -0.46 4.82 -17.59
CA PHE A 124 -0.20 4.48 -18.99
C PHE A 124 -1.19 3.48 -19.61
N ILE A 125 -2.06 2.90 -18.79
CA ILE A 125 -3.05 1.90 -19.24
C ILE A 125 -4.41 2.54 -19.53
N ARG A 126 -4.64 3.76 -19.04
CA ARG A 126 -5.86 4.52 -19.29
C ARG A 126 -5.95 4.98 -20.75
N SER A 127 -7.18 5.16 -21.23
CA SER A 127 -7.50 5.63 -22.59
C SER A 127 -6.82 6.95 -22.95
N ASP A 128 -6.71 7.87 -21.99
CA ASP A 128 -6.19 9.23 -22.17
C ASP A 128 -4.80 9.41 -21.52
N ALA A 129 -3.89 8.45 -21.76
CA ALA A 129 -2.56 8.46 -21.17
C ALA A 129 -1.75 9.69 -21.61
N SER A 130 -1.22 10.43 -20.62
CA SER A 130 -0.28 11.53 -20.84
C SER A 130 0.84 11.49 -19.80
N LEU A 131 2.01 12.03 -20.15
CA LEU A 131 3.16 12.07 -19.22
C LEU A 131 2.84 12.88 -17.95
N LEU A 132 2.16 14.02 -18.11
CA LEU A 132 1.72 14.84 -16.98
C LEU A 132 0.74 14.07 -16.08
N GLY A 133 -0.24 13.38 -16.67
CA GLY A 133 -1.18 12.53 -15.93
C GLY A 133 -0.47 11.40 -15.17
N ALA A 134 0.55 10.79 -15.78
CA ALA A 134 1.36 9.77 -15.13
C ALA A 134 2.14 10.29 -13.92
N PHE A 135 2.73 11.48 -14.01
CA PHE A 135 3.40 12.11 -12.86
C PHE A 135 2.43 12.56 -11.77
N GLN A 136 1.26 13.07 -12.13
CA GLN A 136 0.20 13.39 -11.17
C GLN A 136 -0.31 12.12 -10.46
N ALA A 137 -0.49 11.02 -11.19
CA ALA A 137 -0.89 9.74 -10.64
C ALA A 137 0.20 9.17 -9.70
N ALA A 138 1.46 9.25 -10.09
CA ALA A 138 2.58 8.89 -9.23
C ALA A 138 2.62 9.75 -7.95
N GLY A 139 2.44 11.06 -8.08
CA GLY A 139 2.34 11.99 -6.95
C GLY A 139 1.21 11.62 -5.99
N SER A 140 0.02 11.29 -6.51
CA SER A 140 -1.12 10.87 -5.69
C SER A 140 -0.81 9.60 -4.88
N GLY A 141 -0.17 8.61 -5.51
CA GLY A 141 0.22 7.38 -4.83
C GLY A 141 1.34 7.59 -3.81
N ALA A 142 2.28 8.49 -4.09
CA ALA A 142 3.32 8.88 -3.14
C ALA A 142 2.72 9.60 -1.91
N ILE A 143 1.78 10.53 -2.12
CA ILE A 143 1.05 11.22 -1.05
C ILE A 143 0.29 10.20 -0.20
N TYR A 144 -0.43 9.28 -0.82
CA TYR A 144 -1.11 8.21 -0.09
C TYR A 144 -0.11 7.41 0.77
N GLY A 145 0.99 6.93 0.17
CA GLY A 145 2.00 6.18 0.90
C GLY A 145 2.67 7.00 2.01
N LEU A 146 2.79 8.32 1.85
CA LEU A 146 3.36 9.20 2.88
C LEU A 146 2.47 9.25 4.12
N PHE A 147 1.16 9.41 3.95
CA PHE A 147 0.24 9.56 5.08
C PHE A 147 -0.26 8.23 5.66
N VAL A 148 -0.14 7.12 4.92
CA VAL A 148 -0.67 5.80 5.34
C VAL A 148 0.45 4.78 5.58
N GLY A 149 1.60 4.93 4.93
CA GLY A 149 2.68 3.93 4.93
C GLY A 149 3.34 3.68 6.28
N TRP A 150 3.18 4.57 7.25
CA TRP A 150 3.62 4.33 8.62
C TRP A 150 2.91 3.10 9.24
N ILE A 151 1.68 2.77 8.83
CA ILE A 151 0.96 1.56 9.27
C ILE A 151 1.70 0.30 8.81
N VAL A 152 2.13 0.29 7.54
CA VAL A 152 2.94 -0.78 6.96
C VAL A 152 4.30 -0.84 7.65
N GLY A 153 4.92 0.31 7.90
CA GLY A 153 6.15 0.43 8.69
C GLY A 153 6.02 -0.21 10.08
N ILE A 154 4.96 0.09 10.82
CA ILE A 154 4.71 -0.50 12.14
C ILE A 154 4.46 -2.01 12.04
N ALA A 155 3.68 -2.47 11.06
CA ALA A 155 3.42 -3.89 10.85
C ALA A 155 4.71 -4.68 10.62
N THR A 156 5.73 -4.06 10.01
CA THR A 156 7.04 -4.68 9.81
C THR A 156 7.86 -4.83 11.10
N LEU A 157 7.51 -4.13 12.20
CA LEU A 157 8.25 -4.19 13.47
C LEU A 157 8.02 -5.47 14.28
N GLY A 158 7.11 -6.35 13.86
CA GLY A 158 6.62 -7.53 14.61
C GLY A 158 7.62 -8.66 14.90
N HIS A 159 8.89 -8.35 15.14
CA HIS A 159 9.90 -9.30 15.60
C HIS A 159 9.86 -9.38 17.14
N TYR A 160 8.96 -10.19 17.69
CA TYR A 160 9.10 -10.65 19.08
C TYR A 160 10.26 -11.65 19.13
N ARG A 161 11.42 -11.22 19.64
CA ARG A 161 12.43 -12.16 20.15
C ARG A 161 11.87 -12.77 21.42
N GLY A 162 11.32 -13.97 21.31
CA GLY A 162 11.18 -14.83 22.47
C GLY A 162 12.58 -15.13 22.98
N ASN A 163 12.99 -14.45 24.05
CA ASN A 163 14.14 -14.86 24.83
C ASN A 163 13.79 -16.22 25.42
N THR A 164 14.34 -17.30 24.85
CA THR A 164 14.52 -18.54 25.62
C THR A 164 15.78 -18.39 26.45
N PRO A 165 15.73 -18.72 27.75
CA PRO A 165 16.83 -18.56 28.70
C PRO A 165 18.08 -19.37 28.34
#